data_AF-A0A8J2Z7B1-F1
#
_entry.id   AF-A0A8J2Z7B1-F1
#
_cell.length_a   1.000
_cell.length_b   1.000
_cell.length_c   1.000
_cell.angle_alpha   90.00
_cell.angle_beta   90.00
_cell.angle_gamma   90.00
#
_symmetry.space_group_name_H-M   'P 1'
#
loop_
_entity.id
_entity.type
_entity.pdbx_description
1 polymer ?
#
loop_
_entity_poly.entity_id
_entity_poly.type
_entity_poly.pdbx_seq_one_letter_code
_entity_poly.pdbx_strand_id
1 'polypeptide(L)'
;MTSKAYDYVRHSRIGLPFAIKGRGGEHLFVSAPSRKRVPNKKAFDLYNIGTDEGKSILYNRLKLNDSQGASVIHFDANICDERYFGQLTAKKRLLRYQKGFPKYEWHNVAPDKRNEALDTYIYALAALRITNIDLNLKRQQLLKETKDKPKKVSAKKSYKL
;
A
#
# COMPACT_ATOMS: atom_id res chain seq x y z
N MET A 1 1.92 -4.00 21.50
CA MET A 1 1.08 -4.29 20.30
C MET A 1 1.72 -5.24 19.29
N THR A 2 3.03 -5.18 19.01
CA THR A 2 3.72 -5.97 17.96
C THR A 2 3.74 -7.49 18.15
N SER A 3 3.82 -8.00 19.38
CA SER A 3 3.91 -9.45 19.63
C SER A 3 2.63 -10.20 19.22
N LYS A 4 1.44 -9.65 19.51
CA LYS A 4 0.15 -10.25 19.17
C LYS A 4 -0.08 -10.35 17.65
N ALA A 5 0.32 -9.34 16.89
CA ALA A 5 0.20 -9.35 15.43
C ALA A 5 1.05 -10.47 14.79
N TYR A 6 2.28 -10.67 15.27
CA TYR A 6 3.10 -11.79 14.80
C TYR A 6 2.62 -13.14 15.31
N ASP A 7 2.02 -13.20 16.50
CA ASP A 7 1.39 -14.42 16.99
C ASP A 7 0.21 -14.82 16.08
N TYR A 8 -0.60 -13.87 15.59
CA TYR A 8 -1.67 -14.15 14.63
C TYR A 8 -1.16 -14.76 13.31
N VAL A 9 -0.09 -14.18 12.74
CA VAL A 9 0.54 -14.68 11.51
C VAL A 9 1.03 -16.12 11.67
N ARG A 10 1.60 -16.48 12.84
CA ARG A 10 2.11 -17.84 13.12
C ARG A 10 1.04 -18.92 13.11
N HIS A 11 -0.19 -18.58 13.48
CA HIS A 11 -1.30 -19.53 13.56
C HIS A 11 -2.12 -19.59 12.27
N SER A 12 -1.84 -18.71 11.31
CA SER A 12 -2.55 -18.64 10.04
C SER A 12 -1.97 -19.61 9.02
N ARG A 13 -2.77 -19.95 7.99
CA ARG A 13 -2.39 -20.89 6.93
C ARG A 13 -1.23 -20.33 6.09
N ILE A 14 -0.55 -21.24 5.39
CA ILE A 14 0.54 -20.91 4.47
C ILE A 14 0.03 -19.91 3.42
N GLY A 15 0.69 -18.77 3.30
CA GLY A 15 0.45 -17.78 2.24
C GLY A 15 -0.13 -16.45 2.71
N LEU A 16 -1.01 -16.41 3.72
CA LEU A 16 -1.59 -15.17 4.26
C LEU A 16 -2.08 -15.36 5.72
N PRO A 17 -1.97 -14.32 6.57
CA PRO A 17 -1.45 -12.97 6.33
C PRO A 17 0.09 -12.88 6.42
N PHE A 18 0.68 -11.85 5.81
CA PHE A 18 2.13 -11.59 5.89
C PHE A 18 2.51 -10.81 7.15
N ALA A 19 3.59 -11.20 7.82
CA ALA A 19 4.21 -10.35 8.82
C ALA A 19 5.12 -9.31 8.13
N ILE A 20 4.86 -8.03 8.39
CA ILE A 20 5.61 -6.92 7.83
C ILE A 20 6.13 -5.99 8.93
N LYS A 21 7.25 -5.30 8.64
CA LYS A 21 7.77 -4.20 9.47
C LYS A 21 8.25 -3.07 8.59
N GLY A 22 7.73 -1.86 8.81
CA GLY A 22 8.25 -0.65 8.18
C GLY A 22 9.65 -0.29 8.66
N ARG A 23 10.51 0.13 7.74
CA ARG A 23 11.83 0.73 7.99
C ARG A 23 11.95 2.03 7.22
N GLY A 24 12.18 3.13 7.93
CA GLY A 24 12.56 4.41 7.32
C GLY A 24 14.03 4.41 6.89
N GLY A 25 14.42 5.42 6.13
CA GLY A 25 15.75 5.53 5.54
C GLY A 25 15.88 4.81 4.20
N GLU A 26 17.12 4.72 3.73
CA GLU A 26 17.47 4.18 2.41
C GLU A 26 17.46 2.65 2.44
N HIS A 27 16.34 2.08 2.02
CA HIS A 27 16.09 0.64 1.97
C HIS A 27 15.28 0.29 0.73
N LEU A 28 15.43 -0.94 0.24
CA LEU A 28 14.55 -1.50 -0.79
C LEU A 28 13.09 -1.42 -0.34
N PHE A 29 12.19 -1.14 -1.29
CA PHE A 29 10.76 -1.03 -0.98
C PHE A 29 10.21 -2.30 -0.30
N VAL A 30 10.53 -3.48 -0.86
CA VAL A 30 10.23 -4.78 -0.24
C VAL A 30 11.51 -5.60 -0.25
N SER A 31 12.02 -5.95 0.93
CA SER A 31 13.16 -6.86 1.07
C SER A 31 12.72 -8.32 1.00
N ALA A 32 13.66 -9.22 0.69
CA ALA A 32 13.46 -10.64 0.97
C ALA A 32 13.06 -10.86 2.44
N PRO A 33 12.18 -11.83 2.72
CA PRO A 33 11.75 -12.10 4.08
C PRO A 33 12.91 -12.64 4.92
N SER A 34 12.93 -12.27 6.19
CA SER A 34 13.83 -12.85 7.17
C SER A 34 13.07 -13.83 8.07
N ARG A 35 13.56 -15.06 8.18
CA ARG A 35 12.93 -16.06 9.05
C ARG A 35 13.18 -15.72 10.51
N LYS A 36 12.11 -15.51 11.27
CA LYS A 36 12.17 -15.21 12.71
C LYS A 36 11.82 -16.45 13.52
N ARG A 37 12.70 -16.77 14.46
CA ARG A 37 12.55 -17.85 15.44
C ARG A 37 12.41 -17.21 16.82
N VAL A 38 11.40 -17.65 17.56
CA VAL A 38 11.18 -17.25 18.95
C VAL A 38 11.10 -18.54 19.76
N PRO A 39 11.78 -18.64 20.91
CA PRO A 39 11.70 -19.84 21.76
C PRO A 39 10.25 -20.24 22.03
N ASN A 40 9.97 -21.54 21.98
CA ASN A 40 8.65 -22.13 22.23
C ASN A 40 7.52 -21.62 21.31
N LYS A 41 7.84 -21.04 20.14
CA LYS A 41 6.86 -20.58 19.15
C LYS A 41 7.24 -21.00 17.73
N LYS A 42 6.23 -21.17 16.87
CA LYS A 42 6.45 -21.42 15.43
C LYS A 42 7.25 -20.29 14.78
N ALA A 43 8.17 -20.65 13.90
CA ALA A 43 8.93 -19.70 13.11
C ALA A 43 8.03 -19.07 12.03
N PHE A 44 8.24 -17.79 11.73
CA PHE A 44 7.49 -17.06 10.71
C PHE A 44 8.43 -16.18 9.88
N ASP A 45 7.98 -15.80 8.69
CA ASP A 45 8.74 -14.95 7.78
C ASP A 45 8.33 -13.49 7.95
N LEU A 46 9.33 -12.60 8.14
CA LEU A 46 9.13 -11.17 8.33
C LEU A 46 9.71 -10.37 7.16
N TYR A 47 8.85 -9.65 6.44
CA TYR A 47 9.25 -8.72 5.38
C TYR A 47 9.56 -7.34 5.96
N ASN A 48 10.69 -6.75 5.56
CA ASN A 48 10.95 -5.34 5.86
C ASN A 48 10.47 -4.50 4.68
N ILE A 49 9.68 -3.47 4.98
CA ILE A 49 9.14 -2.54 4.00
C ILE A 49 9.90 -1.23 4.10
N GLY A 50 10.65 -0.86 3.06
CA GLY A 50 11.29 0.44 2.95
C GLY A 50 10.25 1.53 2.76
N THR A 51 9.83 2.19 3.85
CA THR A 51 8.70 3.12 3.81
C THR A 51 9.02 4.39 3.03
N ASP A 52 10.29 4.80 3.01
CA ASP A 52 10.71 6.01 2.31
C ASP A 52 10.75 5.80 0.80
N GLU A 53 11.17 4.62 0.36
CA GLU A 53 11.06 4.21 -1.04
C GLU A 53 9.59 4.06 -1.46
N GLY A 54 8.74 3.47 -0.60
CA GLY A 54 7.30 3.40 -0.85
C GLY A 54 6.64 4.77 -1.04
N LYS A 55 7.04 5.78 -0.25
CA LYS A 55 6.62 7.18 -0.45
C LYS A 55 7.14 7.71 -1.78
N SER A 56 8.41 7.53 -2.10
CA SER A 56 8.98 7.97 -3.38
C SER A 56 8.22 7.39 -4.58
N ILE A 57 7.93 6.08 -4.57
CA ILE A 57 7.14 5.41 -5.62
C ILE A 57 5.74 6.03 -5.72
N LEU A 58 5.02 6.17 -4.60
CA LEU A 58 3.69 6.77 -4.60
C LEU A 58 3.70 8.20 -5.14
N TYR A 59 4.61 9.05 -4.65
CA TYR A 59 4.67 10.45 -5.07
C TYR A 59 5.06 10.60 -6.55
N ASN A 60 5.90 9.71 -7.07
CA ASN A 60 6.21 9.69 -8.50
C ASN A 60 4.98 9.29 -9.34
N ARG A 61 4.16 8.35 -8.86
CA ARG A 61 2.91 7.95 -9.52
C ARG A 61 1.85 9.04 -9.48
N LEU A 62 1.74 9.76 -8.36
CA LEU A 62 0.79 10.87 -8.21
C LEU A 62 1.10 12.07 -9.12
N LYS A 63 2.35 12.19 -9.60
CA LYS A 63 2.75 13.23 -10.56
C LYS A 63 2.42 12.90 -12.01
N LEU A 64 1.98 11.67 -12.30
CA LEU A 64 1.59 11.28 -13.65
C LEU A 64 0.29 12.00 -14.03
N ASN A 65 0.30 12.67 -15.18
CA ASN A 65 -0.87 13.38 -15.70
C ASN A 65 -1.74 12.50 -16.61
N ASP A 66 -1.28 11.30 -16.93
CA ASP A 66 -1.97 10.39 -17.82
C ASP A 66 -3.16 9.73 -17.13
N SER A 67 -4.32 9.70 -17.80
CA SER A 67 -5.53 9.04 -17.31
C SER A 67 -5.49 7.51 -17.50
N GLN A 68 -4.56 7.01 -18.31
CA GLN A 68 -4.41 5.60 -18.62
C GLN A 68 -2.93 5.23 -18.71
N GLY A 69 -2.57 4.04 -18.22
CA GLY A 69 -1.21 3.53 -18.35
C GLY A 69 -0.76 2.70 -17.16
N ALA A 70 0.42 2.11 -17.28
CA ALA A 70 1.07 1.44 -16.16
C ALA A 70 1.45 2.47 -15.09
N SER A 71 1.28 2.12 -13.82
CA SER A 71 1.61 2.97 -12.67
C SER A 71 0.67 4.16 -12.40
N VAL A 72 -0.36 4.37 -13.24
CA VAL A 72 -1.45 5.31 -12.94
C VAL A 72 -2.27 4.79 -11.75
N ILE A 73 -2.65 5.69 -10.85
CA ILE A 73 -3.46 5.37 -9.67
C ILE A 73 -4.87 5.90 -9.92
N HIS A 74 -5.86 5.01 -9.82
CA HIS A 74 -7.27 5.37 -9.89
C HIS A 74 -7.85 5.54 -8.49
N PHE A 75 -8.59 6.62 -8.29
CA PHE A 75 -9.31 6.92 -7.05
C PHE A 75 -10.81 6.90 -7.32
N ASP A 76 -11.57 6.34 -6.40
CA ASP A 76 -13.04 6.37 -6.47
C ASP A 76 -13.52 7.72 -5.93
N ALA A 77 -14.18 8.50 -6.79
CA ALA A 77 -14.69 9.82 -6.45
C ALA A 77 -15.75 9.83 -5.34
N ASN A 78 -16.42 8.70 -5.08
CA ASN A 78 -17.43 8.60 -4.03
C ASN A 78 -16.83 8.21 -2.66
N ILE A 79 -15.59 7.74 -2.63
CA ILE A 79 -14.94 7.22 -1.42
C ILE A 79 -13.75 8.10 -1.00
N CYS A 80 -12.97 8.58 -1.96
CA CYS A 80 -11.79 9.40 -1.73
C CYS A 80 -12.18 10.88 -1.70
N ASP A 81 -12.36 11.42 -0.50
CA ASP A 81 -12.63 12.84 -0.25
C ASP A 81 -11.34 13.66 -0.09
N GLU A 82 -11.49 14.98 0.08
CA GLU A 82 -10.36 15.89 0.31
C GLU A 82 -9.51 15.47 1.50
N ARG A 83 -10.14 14.96 2.56
CA ARG A 83 -9.45 14.49 3.77
C ARG A 83 -8.56 13.28 3.46
N TYR A 84 -9.04 12.33 2.65
CA TYR A 84 -8.25 11.20 2.18
C TYR A 84 -7.01 11.69 1.43
N PHE A 85 -7.16 12.62 0.49
CA PHE A 85 -6.04 13.17 -0.26
C PHE A 85 -5.06 13.95 0.62
N GLY A 86 -5.56 14.73 1.59
CA GLY A 86 -4.74 15.41 2.58
C GLY A 86 -3.85 14.43 3.36
N GLN A 87 -4.42 13.30 3.81
CA GLN A 87 -3.66 12.25 4.49
C GLN A 87 -2.71 11.49 3.54
N LEU A 88 -3.11 11.24 2.30
CA LEU A 88 -2.29 10.57 1.28
C LEU A 88 -1.04 11.41 0.98
N THR A 89 -1.17 12.73 0.95
CA THR A 89 -0.07 13.68 0.71
C THR A 89 0.53 14.27 1.99
N ALA A 90 0.29 13.65 3.15
CA ALA A 90 0.64 14.23 4.45
C ALA A 90 2.14 14.42 4.70
N LYS A 91 3.04 13.75 3.95
CA LYS A 91 4.49 13.78 4.20
C LYS A 91 5.25 14.48 3.07
N LYS A 92 6.14 15.42 3.39
CA LYS A 92 7.05 16.04 2.42
C LYS A 92 8.48 15.56 2.60
N ARG A 93 9.21 15.41 1.49
CA ARG A 93 10.65 15.08 1.50
C ARG A 93 11.44 16.38 1.63
N LEU A 94 12.15 16.54 2.74
CA LEU A 94 12.99 17.71 3.04
C LEU A 94 14.46 17.33 3.06
N LEU A 95 15.32 18.26 2.65
CA LEU A 95 16.76 18.14 2.78
C LEU A 95 17.17 18.63 4.19
N ARG A 96 17.82 17.77 4.97
CA ARG A 96 18.45 18.13 6.25
C ARG A 96 19.93 17.82 6.20
N TYR A 97 20.73 18.67 6.83
CA TYR A 97 22.16 18.40 7.01
C TYR A 97 22.36 17.69 8.33
N GLN A 98 22.95 16.49 8.29
CA GLN A 98 23.34 15.73 9.46
C GLN A 98 24.87 15.59 9.45
N LYS A 99 25.56 16.17 10.45
CA LYS A 99 27.03 16.20 10.53
C LYS A 99 27.71 16.74 9.25
N GLY A 100 27.12 17.77 8.65
CA GLY A 100 27.63 18.38 7.42
C GLY A 100 27.24 17.66 6.12
N PHE A 101 26.60 16.49 6.19
CA PHE A 101 26.17 15.75 5.00
C PHE A 101 24.68 15.96 4.71
N PRO A 102 24.30 16.24 3.44
CA PRO A 102 22.90 16.33 3.03
C PRO A 102 22.22 14.96 3.15
N LYS A 103 21.05 14.93 3.78
CA LYS A 103 20.21 13.74 3.95
C LYS A 103 18.75 14.10 3.73
N TYR A 104 18.06 13.31 2.91
CA TYR A 104 16.63 13.49 2.70
C TYR A 104 15.83 12.78 3.79
N GLU A 105 14.91 13.50 4.41
CA GLU A 105 14.03 12.97 5.45
C GLU A 105 12.57 13.33 5.14
N TRP A 106 11.65 12.40 5.44
CA TRP A 106 10.22 12.59 5.24
C TRP A 106 9.57 13.14 6.51
N HIS A 107 9.03 14.35 6.44
CA HIS A 107 8.35 15.01 7.56
C HIS A 107 6.85 15.06 7.32
N ASN A 108 6.06 14.75 8.35
CA ASN A 108 4.62 14.95 8.31
C ASN A 108 4.32 16.46 8.43
N VAL A 109 3.60 16.99 7.44
CA VAL A 109 3.21 18.40 7.35
C VAL A 109 1.70 18.59 7.44
N ALA A 110 0.93 17.51 7.63
CA ALA A 110 -0.51 17.58 7.82
C ALA A 110 -0.83 18.29 9.16
N PRO A 111 -1.79 19.24 9.19
CA PRO A 111 -2.14 19.98 10.41
C PRO A 111 -2.58 19.06 11.57
N ASP A 112 -3.32 18.01 11.25
CA ASP A 112 -3.84 17.03 12.22
C ASP A 112 -2.85 15.87 12.49
N LYS A 113 -1.68 15.90 11.84
CA LYS A 113 -0.63 14.85 11.87
C LYS A 113 -1.12 13.47 11.43
N ARG A 114 -2.31 13.35 10.82
CA ARG A 114 -2.85 12.08 10.33
C ARG A 114 -2.25 11.74 8.97
N ASN A 115 -1.98 10.47 8.75
CA ASN A 115 -1.31 9.96 7.56
C ASN A 115 -1.63 8.49 7.28
N GLU A 116 -2.73 8.00 7.84
CA GLU A 116 -3.17 6.61 7.77
C GLU A 116 -3.43 6.19 6.33
N ALA A 117 -3.99 7.08 5.49
CA ALA A 117 -4.18 6.83 4.07
C ALA A 117 -2.86 6.55 3.34
N LEU A 118 -1.82 7.36 3.61
CA LEU A 118 -0.48 7.18 3.05
C LEU A 118 0.14 5.84 3.48
N ASP A 119 0.15 5.56 4.78
CA ASP A 119 0.80 4.34 5.28
C ASP A 119 0.02 3.07 4.83
N THR A 120 -1.31 3.14 4.77
CA THR A 120 -2.15 2.05 4.26
C THR A 120 -1.90 1.79 2.77
N TYR A 121 -1.80 2.85 1.96
CA TYR A 121 -1.49 2.70 0.54
C TYR A 121 -0.13 2.02 0.34
N ILE A 122 0.90 2.47 1.07
CA ILE A 122 2.25 1.91 1.00
C ILE A 122 2.26 0.43 1.35
N TYR A 123 1.56 0.03 2.42
CA TYR A 123 1.50 -1.37 2.82
C TYR A 123 0.64 -2.23 1.90
N ALA A 124 -0.43 -1.69 1.31
CA ALA A 124 -1.20 -2.37 0.28
C ALA A 124 -0.34 -2.63 -0.98
N LEU A 125 0.43 -1.63 -1.41
CA LEU A 125 1.37 -1.77 -2.53
C LEU A 125 2.48 -2.78 -2.22
N ALA A 126 2.97 -2.79 -0.98
CA ALA A 126 3.96 -3.77 -0.52
C ALA A 126 3.37 -5.20 -0.52
N ALA A 127 2.16 -5.38 -0.02
CA ALA A 127 1.46 -6.66 -0.04
C ALA A 127 1.28 -7.17 -1.47
N LEU A 128 0.85 -6.30 -2.40
CA LEU A 128 0.76 -6.63 -3.82
C LEU A 128 2.09 -7.13 -4.37
N ARG A 129 3.20 -6.45 -4.04
CA ARG A 129 4.55 -6.86 -4.47
C ARG A 129 4.98 -8.20 -3.86
N ILE A 130 4.66 -8.45 -2.59
CA ILE A 130 4.97 -9.71 -1.89
C ILE A 130 4.18 -10.88 -2.51
N THR A 131 2.90 -10.68 -2.81
CA THR A 131 2.07 -11.73 -3.42
C THR A 131 2.51 -12.11 -4.82
N ASN A 132 3.24 -11.21 -5.51
CA ASN A 132 3.77 -11.42 -6.85
C ASN A 132 2.71 -11.95 -7.84
N ILE A 133 1.48 -11.44 -7.73
CA ILE A 133 0.36 -11.84 -8.60
C ILE A 133 0.57 -11.25 -9.99
N ASP A 134 0.39 -12.07 -11.02
CA ASP A 134 0.31 -11.58 -12.40
C ASP A 134 -1.04 -10.88 -12.62
N LEU A 135 -1.00 -9.55 -12.60
CA LEU A 135 -2.17 -8.70 -12.78
C LEU A 135 -2.75 -8.78 -14.20
N ASN A 136 -1.94 -9.06 -15.22
CA ASN A 136 -2.43 -9.20 -16.60
C ASN A 136 -3.24 -10.48 -16.73
N LEU A 137 -2.71 -11.58 -16.21
CA LEU A 137 -3.44 -12.85 -16.16
C LEU A 137 -4.73 -12.72 -15.34
N LYS A 138 -4.66 -12.06 -14.17
CA LYS A 138 -5.85 -11.85 -13.34
C LYS A 138 -6.89 -10.98 -14.03
N ARG A 139 -6.46 -9.93 -14.75
CA ARG A 139 -7.35 -9.08 -15.57
C ARG A 139 -8.05 -9.89 -16.65
N GLN A 140 -7.33 -10.75 -17.37
CA GLN A 140 -7.93 -11.61 -18.41
C GLN A 140 -9.00 -12.54 -17.85
N GLN A 141 -8.77 -13.13 -16.67
CA GLN A 141 -9.76 -13.98 -15.99
C GLN A 141 -11.02 -13.19 -15.65
N LEU A 142 -10.88 -12.01 -15.02
CA LEU A 142 -12.02 -11.16 -14.66
C LEU A 142 -12.83 -10.73 -15.88
N LEU A 143 -12.17 -10.40 -17.00
CA LEU A 143 -12.85 -10.05 -18.25
C LEU A 143 -13.66 -11.22 -18.82
N LYS A 144 -13.18 -12.46 -18.70
CA LYS A 144 -13.95 -13.67 -19.09
C LYS A 144 -15.19 -13.84 -18.21
N GLU A 145 -15.01 -13.79 -16.88
CA GLU A 145 -16.13 -13.90 -15.91
C GLU A 145 -17.21 -12.83 -16.10
N THR A 146 -16.82 -11.63 -16.56
CA THR A 146 -17.76 -10.52 -16.80
C THR A 146 -18.54 -10.70 -18.11
N LYS A 147 -17.99 -11.43 -19.09
CA LYS A 147 -18.71 -11.80 -20.32
C LYS A 147 -19.73 -12.92 -20.07
N ASP A 148 -19.43 -13.84 -19.15
CA ASP A 148 -20.31 -14.98 -18.84
C ASP A 148 -21.45 -14.64 -17.87
N LYS A 149 -21.41 -13.49 -17.18
CA LYS A 149 -22.52 -13.04 -16.33
C LYS A 149 -23.49 -12.17 -17.15
N PRO A 150 -24.79 -12.53 -17.27
CA PRO A 150 -25.75 -11.67 -17.93
C PRO A 150 -25.83 -10.31 -17.22
N LYS A 151 -25.75 -9.21 -17.99
CA LYS A 151 -25.89 -7.85 -17.47
C LYS A 151 -27.23 -7.72 -16.74
N LYS A 152 -27.21 -7.64 -15.40
CA LYS A 152 -28.38 -7.21 -14.64
C LYS A 152 -28.64 -5.74 -14.97
N VAL A 153 -29.63 -5.50 -15.83
CA VAL A 153 -30.13 -4.15 -16.12
C VAL A 153 -30.78 -3.63 -14.83
N SER A 154 -30.12 -2.72 -14.12
CA SER A 154 -30.76 -2.00 -13.02
C SER A 154 -31.75 -1.00 -13.60
N ALA A 155 -33.04 -1.24 -13.39
CA ALA A 155 -34.09 -0.32 -13.79
C ALA A 155 -33.85 1.05 -13.11
N LYS A 156 -33.75 2.12 -13.91
CA LYS A 156 -33.67 3.50 -13.41
C LYS A 156 -34.97 3.81 -12.65
N LYS A 157 -34.91 4.04 -11.34
CA LYS A 157 -36.01 4.65 -10.60
C LYS A 157 -36.14 6.11 -11.04
N SER A 158 -37.19 6.42 -11.79
CA SER A 158 -37.61 7.80 -12.05
C SER A 158 -38.23 8.35 -10.77
N TYR A 159 -37.63 9.38 -10.18
CA TYR A 159 -38.32 10.20 -9.19
C TYR A 159 -39.07 11.30 -9.94
N LYS A 160 -40.40 11.38 -9.74
CA LYS A 160 -41.21 12.53 -10.16
C LYS A 160 -40.96 13.68 -9.18
N LEU A 161 -40.72 14.87 -9.74
CA LEU A 161 -40.73 16.15 -9.03
C LEU A 161 -42.14 16.46 -8.53
#